data_AF-A0A916RB96-F1
#
_entry.id   AF-A0A916RB96-F1
#
_cell.length_a   1.000
_cell.length_b   1.000
_cell.length_c   1.000
_cell.angle_alpha   90.00
_cell.angle_beta   90.00
_cell.angle_gamma   90.00
#
_symmetry.space_group_name_H-M   'P 1'
#
loop_
_entity.id
_entity.type
_entity.pdbx_description
1 polymer ?
#
loop_
_entity_poly.entity_id
_entity_poly.type
_entity_poly.pdbx_seq_one_letter_code
_entity_poly.pdbx_strand_id
1 'polypeptide(L)'
;MINKQLDMANELREGDNLVPVNYDSLLEQILKKLSEQNLFKISSDRRRLLINIDEVAASIATTNIQNPLSTTKGVRVASVNFVNREKFLTQIQEIKDYLITNLESTEGIGDIASFVDSLIVNLTDFQGRASKLGLAYPFDEQYTKLEKQELILDSQLPGSNSLLKFHKLTITVGNITEFQSQLKEGIRRNIQNNFDSDDPEDIEDVYNLLEKKLRTKIQILTNYKDW
;
A
#
# COMPACT_ATOMS: atom_id res chain seq x y z
N MET A 1 -17.23 40.53 -3.89
CA MET A 1 -17.11 39.33 -3.04
C MET A 1 -16.41 38.26 -3.86
N ILE A 2 -15.21 37.85 -3.44
CA ILE A 2 -14.41 36.85 -4.15
C ILE A 2 -14.80 35.49 -3.57
N ASN A 3 -15.50 34.67 -4.35
CA ASN A 3 -15.73 33.27 -4.02
C ASN A 3 -14.39 32.53 -4.18
N LYS A 4 -13.76 32.23 -3.05
CA LYS A 4 -12.55 31.43 -2.98
C LYS A 4 -12.94 29.97 -3.21
N GLN A 5 -12.74 29.49 -4.43
CA GLN A 5 -12.89 28.09 -4.81
C GLN A 5 -11.86 27.28 -4.02
N LEU A 6 -12.33 26.57 -2.99
CA LEU A 6 -11.53 25.61 -2.22
C LEU A 6 -11.33 24.39 -3.10
N ASP A 7 -10.20 24.40 -3.79
CA ASP A 7 -9.72 23.32 -4.65
C ASP A 7 -9.25 22.17 -3.75
N MET A 8 -10.18 21.29 -3.37
CA MET A 8 -9.92 20.14 -2.52
C MET A 8 -9.24 19.03 -3.33
N ALA A 9 -7.92 18.90 -3.19
CA ALA A 9 -7.06 17.94 -3.88
C ALA A 9 -7.21 16.46 -3.42
N ASN A 10 -8.35 16.07 -2.85
CA ASN A 10 -8.54 14.78 -2.19
C ASN A 10 -9.64 13.89 -2.81
N GLU A 11 -10.12 14.22 -3.99
CA GLU A 11 -11.09 13.40 -4.72
C GLU A 11 -10.41 12.81 -5.95
N LEU A 12 -10.38 11.47 -6.05
CA LEU A 12 -9.94 10.75 -7.24
C LEU A 12 -11.20 10.28 -7.99
N ARG A 13 -11.41 10.77 -9.20
CA ARG A 13 -12.56 10.46 -10.06
C ARG A 13 -12.13 9.66 -11.29
N GLU A 14 -13.04 8.84 -11.79
CA GLU A 14 -12.88 8.20 -13.11
C GLU A 14 -12.83 9.32 -14.18
N GLY A 15 -11.67 9.47 -14.84
CA GLY A 15 -11.38 10.60 -15.74
C GLY A 15 -10.32 11.57 -15.24
N ASP A 16 -9.82 11.43 -14.01
CA ASP A 16 -8.65 12.18 -13.56
C ASP A 16 -7.42 11.77 -14.36
N ASN A 17 -6.75 12.77 -14.92
CA ASN A 17 -5.53 12.60 -15.72
C ASN A 17 -4.36 12.26 -14.79
N LEU A 18 -4.33 11.03 -14.28
CA LEU A 18 -3.30 10.54 -13.38
C LEU A 18 -1.96 10.60 -14.10
N VAL A 19 -1.04 11.43 -13.60
CA VAL A 19 0.27 11.56 -14.22
C VAL A 19 1.06 10.27 -14.00
N PRO A 20 1.59 9.66 -15.08
CA PRO A 20 2.33 8.43 -14.94
C PRO A 20 3.69 8.70 -14.30
N VAL A 21 4.08 7.83 -13.38
CA VAL A 21 5.34 7.87 -12.63
C VAL A 21 6.35 6.86 -13.16
N ASN A 22 7.61 7.27 -13.25
CA ASN A 22 8.73 6.44 -13.64
C ASN A 22 9.83 6.46 -12.55
N TYR A 23 9.90 5.40 -11.75
CA TYR A 23 10.90 5.27 -10.69
C TYR A 23 12.20 4.60 -11.14
N ASP A 24 12.34 4.26 -12.42
CA ASP A 24 13.46 3.46 -12.93
C ASP A 24 14.81 4.05 -12.50
N SER A 25 15.03 5.35 -12.71
CA SER A 25 16.28 6.02 -12.34
C SER A 25 16.60 5.95 -10.84
N LEU A 26 15.58 5.94 -9.97
CA LEU A 26 15.77 5.82 -8.53
C LEU A 26 16.09 4.38 -8.13
N LEU A 27 15.27 3.44 -8.62
CA LEU A 27 15.38 2.02 -8.27
C LEU A 27 16.66 1.38 -8.82
N GLU A 28 17.10 1.78 -10.02
CA GLU A 28 18.38 1.32 -10.59
C GLU A 28 19.57 1.81 -9.77
N GLN A 29 19.53 3.04 -9.24
CA GLN A 29 20.60 3.56 -8.37
C GLN A 29 20.59 2.89 -7.00
N ILE A 30 19.40 2.59 -6.45
CA ILE A 30 19.27 1.77 -5.24
C ILE A 30 19.92 0.41 -5.48
N LEU A 31 19.51 -0.33 -6.50
CA LEU A 31 20.05 -1.66 -6.81
C LEU A 31 21.56 -1.64 -6.97
N LYS A 32 22.09 -0.67 -7.72
CA LYS A 32 23.53 -0.49 -7.87
C LYS A 32 24.22 -0.27 -6.53
N LYS A 33 23.71 0.62 -5.67
CA LYS A 33 24.34 0.93 -4.39
C LYS A 33 24.25 -0.21 -3.38
N LEU A 34 23.13 -0.93 -3.38
CA LEU A 34 22.98 -2.14 -2.59
C LEU A 34 24.06 -3.17 -2.98
N SER A 35 24.41 -3.27 -4.26
CA SER A 35 25.44 -4.20 -4.74
C SER A 35 26.88 -3.93 -4.26
N GLU A 36 27.17 -2.69 -3.87
CA GLU A 36 28.53 -2.23 -3.56
C GLU A 36 28.88 -2.37 -2.07
N GLN A 37 27.89 -2.59 -1.20
CA GLN A 37 28.05 -2.51 0.26
C GLN A 37 27.28 -3.59 1.01
N ASN A 38 27.88 -4.14 2.07
CA ASN A 38 27.14 -4.95 3.03
C ASN A 38 26.49 -4.04 4.08
N LEU A 39 25.15 -4.08 4.12
CA LEU A 39 24.31 -3.25 4.98
C LEU A 39 24.15 -3.83 6.38
N PHE A 40 24.37 -5.13 6.51
CA PHE A 40 24.05 -5.89 7.70
C PHE A 40 25.31 -6.20 8.48
N LYS A 41 25.25 -5.97 9.78
CA LYS A 41 26.30 -6.36 10.72
C LYS A 41 25.65 -6.86 11.99
N ILE A 42 26.25 -7.87 12.60
CA ILE A 42 25.85 -8.29 13.94
C ILE A 42 26.64 -7.46 14.95
N SER A 43 25.97 -6.98 16.00
CA SER A 43 26.62 -6.31 17.12
C SER A 43 27.64 -7.23 17.81
N SER A 44 28.65 -6.66 18.47
CA SER A 44 29.70 -7.44 19.16
C SER A 44 29.15 -8.39 20.24
N ASP A 45 28.01 -8.03 20.84
CA ASP A 45 27.29 -8.86 21.83
C ASP A 45 26.40 -9.94 21.20
N ARG A 46 26.34 -10.02 19.86
CA ARG A 46 25.51 -10.93 19.06
C ARG A 46 24.01 -10.88 19.33
N ARG A 47 23.52 -9.79 19.92
CA ARG A 47 22.11 -9.63 20.29
C ARG A 47 21.34 -8.65 19.41
N ARG A 48 22.00 -8.00 18.46
CA ARG A 48 21.40 -6.97 17.63
C ARG A 48 21.87 -7.10 16.20
N LEU A 49 20.92 -6.96 15.28
CA LEU A 49 21.21 -6.69 13.87
C LEU A 49 21.36 -5.18 13.71
N LEU A 50 22.53 -4.76 13.22
CA LEU A 50 22.81 -3.39 12.82
C LEU A 50 22.59 -3.28 11.31
N ILE A 51 21.79 -2.30 10.90
CA ILE A 51 21.45 -2.05 9.50
C ILE A 51 21.92 -0.65 9.13
N ASN A 52 22.88 -0.54 8.21
CA ASN A 52 23.38 0.74 7.73
C ASN A 52 22.68 1.14 6.42
N ILE A 53 21.42 1.56 6.52
CA ILE A 53 20.66 2.05 5.35
C ILE A 53 20.94 3.53 5.05
N ASP A 54 21.38 4.29 6.05
CA ASP A 54 21.60 5.73 5.95
C ASP A 54 22.70 6.06 4.94
N GLU A 55 23.73 5.21 4.83
CA GLU A 55 24.80 5.38 3.85
C GLU A 55 24.29 5.24 2.41
N VAL A 56 23.39 4.28 2.17
CA VAL A 56 22.71 4.11 0.88
C VAL A 56 21.85 5.32 0.58
N ALA A 57 21.04 5.77 1.54
CA ALA A 57 20.18 6.94 1.39
C ALA A 57 20.99 8.22 1.10
N ALA A 58 22.08 8.45 1.82
CA ALA A 58 22.98 9.59 1.62
C ALA A 58 23.64 9.54 0.23
N SER A 59 24.11 8.36 -0.19
CA SER A 59 24.72 8.16 -1.51
C SER A 59 23.73 8.48 -2.64
N ILE A 60 22.50 7.98 -2.52
CA ILE A 60 21.42 8.24 -3.47
C ILE A 60 21.05 9.73 -3.49
N ALA A 61 20.95 10.37 -2.32
CA ALA A 61 20.61 11.80 -2.22
C ALA A 61 21.61 12.73 -2.93
N THR A 62 22.88 12.31 -3.03
CA THR A 62 23.91 13.06 -3.77
C THR A 62 23.95 12.75 -5.27
N THR A 63 23.20 11.75 -5.73
CA THR A 63 23.16 11.33 -7.12
C THR A 63 22.09 12.11 -7.88
N ASN A 64 22.34 12.41 -9.17
CA ASN A 64 21.33 13.03 -10.01
C ASN A 64 20.27 11.98 -10.42
N ILE A 65 19.12 12.01 -9.76
CA ILE A 65 18.00 11.08 -10.00
C ILE A 65 16.98 11.80 -10.87
N GLN A 66 16.52 11.13 -11.92
CA GLN A 66 15.44 11.69 -12.74
C GLN A 66 14.17 11.81 -11.92
N ASN A 67 13.48 12.95 -12.05
CA ASN A 67 12.20 13.16 -11.38
C ASN A 67 11.23 12.05 -11.81
N PRO A 68 10.62 11.31 -10.87
CA PRO A 68 9.67 10.26 -11.22
C PRO A 68 8.44 10.77 -11.97
N LEU A 69 8.14 12.06 -11.88
CA LEU A 69 7.07 12.69 -12.63
C LEU A 69 7.56 13.11 -14.02
N SER A 70 6.92 12.56 -15.05
CA SER A 70 7.12 12.95 -16.45
C SER A 70 6.76 14.43 -16.73
N THR A 71 5.90 15.03 -15.92
CA THR A 71 5.59 16.47 -15.91
C THR A 71 5.40 16.97 -14.48
N THR A 72 5.92 18.15 -14.17
CA THR A 72 5.74 18.81 -12.86
C THR A 72 4.69 19.93 -12.91
N LYS A 73 4.21 20.31 -14.10
CA LYS A 73 3.24 21.39 -14.26
C LYS A 73 1.83 20.90 -13.98
N GLY A 74 1.18 21.48 -12.97
CA GLY A 74 -0.22 21.22 -12.64
C GLY A 74 -0.48 19.90 -11.90
N VAL A 75 0.58 19.16 -11.55
CA VAL A 75 0.46 17.88 -10.84
C VAL A 75 0.34 18.14 -9.34
N ARG A 76 -0.81 17.83 -8.77
CA ARG A 76 -1.07 17.96 -7.32
C ARG A 76 -0.98 16.63 -6.58
N VAL A 77 -1.18 15.52 -7.28
CA VAL A 77 -1.18 14.17 -6.72
C VAL A 77 -0.47 13.24 -7.71
N ALA A 78 0.52 12.50 -7.21
CA ALA A 78 1.13 11.37 -7.90
C ALA A 78 0.45 10.10 -7.38
N SER A 79 -0.17 9.31 -8.27
CA SER A 79 -0.83 8.06 -7.90
C SER A 79 0.03 6.84 -8.27
N VAL A 80 -0.49 5.63 -8.01
CA VAL A 80 0.03 4.33 -8.46
C VAL A 80 -0.12 4.11 -9.98
N ASN A 81 -0.02 5.17 -10.79
CA ASN A 81 -0.05 5.08 -12.24
C ASN A 81 1.38 4.94 -12.79
N PHE A 82 1.89 3.72 -12.91
CA PHE A 82 3.27 3.50 -13.35
C PHE A 82 3.40 3.52 -14.88
N VAL A 83 4.46 4.13 -15.41
CA VAL A 83 4.81 4.03 -16.83
C VAL A 83 5.03 2.57 -17.24
N ASN A 84 5.71 1.80 -16.39
CA ASN A 84 5.89 0.37 -16.55
C ASN A 84 5.74 -0.33 -15.20
N ARG A 85 4.55 -0.88 -14.95
CA ARG A 85 4.24 -1.57 -13.70
C ARG A 85 5.05 -2.85 -13.53
N GLU A 86 5.27 -3.61 -14.60
CA GLU A 86 6.00 -4.88 -14.53
C GLU A 86 7.46 -4.64 -14.16
N LYS A 87 8.13 -3.69 -14.83
CA LYS A 87 9.51 -3.32 -14.52
C LYS A 87 9.65 -2.84 -13.07
N PHE A 88 8.73 -1.99 -12.60
CA PHE A 88 8.71 -1.56 -11.20
C PHE A 88 8.63 -2.75 -10.23
N LEU A 89 7.69 -3.68 -10.45
CA LEU A 89 7.54 -4.86 -9.61
C LEU A 89 8.78 -5.75 -9.62
N THR A 90 9.38 -5.96 -10.80
CA THR A 90 10.63 -6.72 -10.95
C THR A 90 11.77 -6.07 -10.16
N GLN A 91 11.96 -4.76 -10.28
CA GLN A 91 13.03 -4.06 -9.55
C GLN A 91 12.83 -4.11 -8.03
N ILE A 92 11.59 -4.02 -7.54
CA ILE A 92 11.28 -4.18 -6.11
C ILE A 92 11.59 -5.62 -5.65
N GLN A 93 11.27 -6.61 -6.48
CA GLN A 93 11.59 -8.01 -6.19
C GLN A 93 13.11 -8.24 -6.17
N GLU A 94 13.85 -7.68 -7.12
CA GLU A 94 15.32 -7.73 -7.14
C GLU A 94 15.94 -7.08 -5.91
N ILE A 95 15.43 -5.92 -5.48
CA ILE A 95 15.88 -5.26 -4.24
C ILE A 95 15.66 -6.19 -3.04
N LYS A 96 14.47 -6.79 -2.94
CA LYS A 96 14.13 -7.71 -1.86
C LYS A 96 15.07 -8.92 -1.86
N ASP A 97 15.27 -9.55 -3.01
CA ASP A 97 16.10 -10.75 -3.13
C ASP A 97 17.57 -10.43 -2.83
N TYR A 98 18.05 -9.25 -3.22
CA TYR A 98 19.37 -8.77 -2.87
C TYR A 98 19.53 -8.58 -1.36
N LEU A 99 18.54 -7.97 -0.69
CA LEU A 99 18.57 -7.76 0.76
C LEU A 99 18.55 -9.09 1.53
N ILE A 100 17.74 -10.06 1.10
CA ILE A 100 17.70 -11.41 1.69
C ILE A 100 19.07 -12.08 1.53
N THR A 101 19.61 -12.10 0.32
CA THR A 101 20.92 -12.73 0.03
C THR A 101 22.04 -12.10 0.86
N ASN A 102 22.07 -10.77 0.99
CA ASN A 102 23.09 -10.05 1.74
C ASN A 102 22.95 -10.31 3.26
N LEU A 103 21.72 -10.42 3.75
CA LEU A 103 21.44 -10.78 5.14
C LEU A 103 21.93 -12.21 5.45
N GLU A 104 21.57 -13.20 4.62
CA GLU A 104 21.98 -14.60 4.81
C GLU A 104 23.50 -14.78 4.68
N SER A 105 24.14 -14.02 3.78
CA SER A 105 25.59 -14.04 3.58
C SER A 105 26.37 -13.35 4.70
N THR A 106 25.69 -12.65 5.61
CA THR A 106 26.35 -11.94 6.72
C THR A 106 26.83 -12.95 7.76
N GLU A 107 28.12 -12.83 8.11
CA GLU A 107 28.77 -13.72 9.06
C GLU A 107 28.02 -13.76 10.41
N GLY A 108 27.62 -14.96 10.81
CA GLY A 108 26.90 -15.20 12.07
C GLY A 108 25.37 -15.16 11.96
N ILE A 109 24.79 -14.86 10.80
CA ILE A 109 23.34 -14.99 10.56
C ILE A 109 23.01 -16.41 10.10
N GLY A 110 23.60 -16.85 8.98
CA GLY A 110 23.23 -18.13 8.37
C GLY A 110 21.76 -18.10 7.94
N ASP A 111 20.94 -19.00 8.47
CA ASP A 111 19.49 -19.01 8.25
C ASP A 111 18.80 -17.89 9.04
N ILE A 112 18.00 -17.07 8.35
CA ILE A 112 17.29 -15.93 8.95
C ILE A 112 16.36 -16.38 10.07
N ALA A 113 15.63 -17.49 9.89
CA ALA A 113 14.69 -17.97 10.91
C ALA A 113 15.41 -18.35 12.19
N SER A 114 16.51 -19.11 12.07
CA SER A 114 17.37 -19.49 13.18
C SER A 114 17.98 -18.28 13.89
N PHE A 115 18.40 -17.25 13.14
CA PHE A 115 18.90 -16.02 13.74
C PHE A 115 17.81 -15.26 14.50
N VAL A 116 16.61 -15.13 13.94
CA VAL A 116 15.47 -14.50 14.63
C VAL A 116 15.14 -15.26 15.91
N ASP A 117 15.10 -16.59 15.87
CA ASP A 117 14.86 -17.41 17.06
C ASP A 117 15.91 -17.15 18.15
N SER A 118 17.15 -16.90 17.78
CA SER A 118 18.22 -16.54 18.73
C SER A 118 18.04 -15.17 19.38
N LEU A 119 17.27 -14.27 18.76
CA LEU A 119 16.96 -12.94 19.31
C LEU A 119 15.73 -12.96 20.22
N ILE A 120 14.92 -14.02 20.17
CA ILE A 120 13.73 -14.17 20.99
C ILE A 120 14.18 -14.60 22.40
N VAL A 121 13.69 -13.88 23.40
CA VAL A 121 13.89 -14.18 24.81
C VAL A 121 12.55 -14.68 25.36
N ASN A 122 12.59 -15.64 26.29
CA ASN A 122 11.35 -16.15 26.87
C ASN A 122 10.63 -15.03 27.64
N LEU A 123 9.31 -14.92 27.50
CA LEU A 123 8.53 -13.95 28.25
C LEU A 123 8.71 -14.10 29.77
N THR A 124 9.00 -15.31 30.25
CA THR A 124 9.30 -15.59 31.65
C THR A 124 10.57 -14.88 32.13
N ASP A 125 11.53 -14.60 31.25
CA ASP A 125 12.77 -13.91 31.61
C ASP A 125 12.51 -12.42 31.91
N PHE A 126 11.32 -11.93 31.57
CA PHE A 126 10.80 -10.61 31.92
C PHE A 126 9.92 -10.65 33.19
N GLN A 127 9.80 -11.77 33.90
CA GLN A 127 9.08 -11.84 35.17
C GLN A 127 9.79 -11.06 36.28
N GLY A 128 9.04 -10.23 37.00
CA GLY A 128 9.50 -9.56 38.21
C GLY A 128 9.09 -8.09 38.30
N ARG A 129 9.47 -7.43 39.39
CA ARG A 129 9.25 -5.99 39.57
C ARG A 129 10.44 -5.22 39.02
N ALA A 130 10.20 -4.43 37.98
CA ALA A 130 11.24 -3.58 37.41
C ALA A 130 11.73 -2.55 38.44
N SER A 131 13.05 -2.53 38.73
CA SER A 131 13.66 -1.52 39.61
C SER A 131 14.03 -0.22 38.86
N LYS A 132 13.93 -0.23 37.52
CA LYS A 132 14.11 0.91 36.60
C LYS A 132 13.22 0.72 35.37
N LEU A 133 13.22 1.71 34.47
CA LEU A 133 12.55 1.76 33.17
C LEU A 133 12.98 0.57 32.27
N GLY A 134 12.45 -0.60 32.56
CA GLY A 134 12.81 -1.88 31.96
C GLY A 134 11.57 -2.77 31.91
N LEU A 135 11.55 -3.66 30.93
CA LEU A 135 10.43 -4.52 30.56
C LEU A 135 10.20 -5.67 31.57
N ALA A 136 10.28 -5.43 32.88
CA ALA A 136 9.95 -6.47 33.86
C ALA A 136 8.50 -6.32 34.34
N TYR A 137 7.71 -7.38 34.18
CA TYR A 137 6.30 -7.41 34.49
C TYR A 137 6.02 -8.47 35.56
N PRO A 138 5.28 -8.15 36.63
CA PRO A 138 4.90 -9.12 37.63
C PRO A 138 3.68 -9.91 37.14
N PHE A 139 3.91 -10.88 36.24
CA PHE A 139 2.83 -11.71 35.68
C PHE A 139 2.09 -12.55 36.73
N ASP A 140 2.72 -12.81 37.89
CA ASP A 140 2.13 -13.55 39.01
C ASP A 140 1.27 -12.67 39.93
N GLU A 141 1.27 -11.35 39.74
CA GLU A 141 0.45 -10.44 40.54
C GLU A 141 -1.00 -10.43 40.05
N GLN A 142 -1.91 -10.89 40.91
CA GLN A 142 -3.33 -10.74 40.69
C GLN A 142 -3.77 -9.32 41.08
N TYR A 143 -3.99 -8.48 40.07
CA TYR A 143 -4.52 -7.14 40.26
C TYR A 143 -6.04 -7.20 40.47
N THR A 144 -6.47 -7.13 41.73
CA THR A 144 -7.89 -7.20 42.12
C THR A 144 -8.64 -5.86 42.00
N LYS A 145 -7.93 -4.77 41.67
CA LYS A 145 -8.47 -3.41 41.58
C LYS A 145 -8.19 -2.74 40.23
N LEU A 146 -8.15 -3.50 39.15
CA LEU A 146 -8.07 -2.90 37.82
C LEU A 146 -9.39 -2.20 37.51
N GLU A 147 -9.37 -0.88 37.48
CA GLU A 147 -10.49 -0.09 37.01
C GLU A 147 -10.41 0.03 35.49
N LYS A 148 -11.42 -0.49 34.79
CA LYS A 148 -11.58 -0.29 33.36
C LYS A 148 -11.90 1.19 33.13
N GLN A 149 -10.95 1.96 32.62
CA GLN A 149 -11.23 3.29 32.10
C GLN A 149 -11.61 3.18 30.64
N GLU A 150 -12.83 3.57 30.33
CA GLU A 150 -13.34 3.59 28.96
C GLU A 150 -13.22 5.02 28.42
N LEU A 151 -12.48 5.16 27.32
CA LEU A 151 -12.43 6.40 26.59
C LEU A 151 -13.71 6.51 25.76
N ILE A 152 -14.63 7.37 26.21
CA ILE A 152 -15.87 7.66 25.48
C ILE A 152 -15.64 8.84 24.55
N LEU A 153 -15.83 8.63 23.25
CA LEU A 153 -15.82 9.68 22.24
C LEU A 153 -17.21 10.31 22.19
N ASP A 154 -17.37 11.47 22.81
CA ASP A 154 -18.61 12.23 22.77
C ASP A 154 -18.78 12.90 21.39
N SER A 155 -19.74 12.42 20.61
CA SER A 155 -20.06 12.93 19.28
C SER A 155 -20.89 14.21 19.30
N GLN A 156 -21.38 14.65 20.47
CA GLN A 156 -22.19 15.86 20.62
C GLN A 156 -21.36 17.11 20.93
N LEU A 157 -20.08 16.96 21.28
CA LEU A 157 -19.17 18.08 21.53
C LEU A 157 -18.39 18.48 20.27
N PRO A 158 -18.18 19.79 20.03
CA PRO A 158 -17.34 20.24 18.92
C PRO A 158 -15.91 19.71 19.08
N GLY A 159 -15.39 19.07 18.03
CA GLY A 159 -14.10 18.35 18.04
C GLY A 159 -12.87 19.19 18.39
N SER A 160 -12.99 20.52 18.44
CA SER A 160 -11.95 21.42 18.96
C SER A 160 -11.66 21.22 20.45
N ASN A 161 -12.63 20.72 21.21
CA ASN A 161 -12.55 20.51 22.66
C ASN A 161 -12.26 19.06 23.03
N SER A 162 -12.07 18.17 22.05
CA SER A 162 -11.70 16.77 22.29
C SER A 162 -10.21 16.66 22.61
N LEU A 163 -9.88 15.88 23.64
CA LEU A 163 -8.52 15.45 23.98
C LEU A 163 -7.87 14.64 22.85
N LEU A 164 -8.67 13.96 22.03
CA LEU A 164 -8.22 13.15 20.91
C LEU A 164 -8.90 13.59 19.62
N LYS A 165 -8.08 13.97 18.64
CA LYS A 165 -8.52 14.42 17.31
C LYS A 165 -8.31 13.29 16.32
N PHE A 166 -9.40 12.67 15.87
CA PHE A 166 -9.37 11.64 14.84
C PHE A 166 -9.67 12.26 13.47
N HIS A 167 -8.97 11.78 12.45
CA HIS A 167 -9.29 12.10 11.06
C HIS A 167 -10.12 10.94 10.49
N LYS A 168 -11.41 11.19 10.22
CA LYS A 168 -12.30 10.20 9.61
C LYS A 168 -12.20 10.30 8.08
N LEU A 169 -11.69 9.27 7.42
CA LEU A 169 -11.80 9.11 5.97
C LEU A 169 -13.09 8.33 5.68
N THR A 170 -14.01 8.94 4.94
CA THR A 170 -15.23 8.25 4.47
C THR A 170 -15.10 8.05 2.97
N ILE A 171 -15.02 6.79 2.53
CA ILE A 171 -15.02 6.43 1.11
C ILE A 171 -16.46 6.06 0.76
N THR A 172 -17.09 6.86 -0.09
CA THR A 172 -18.44 6.58 -0.59
C THR A 172 -18.33 6.20 -2.05
N VAL A 173 -18.66 4.94 -2.37
CA VAL A 173 -18.75 4.48 -3.76
C VAL A 173 -20.18 4.74 -4.24
N GLY A 174 -20.35 5.78 -5.05
CA GLY A 174 -21.62 6.09 -5.71
C GLY A 174 -21.85 5.26 -6.98
N ASN A 175 -23.09 5.22 -7.47
CA ASN A 175 -23.50 4.68 -8.78
C ASN A 175 -23.22 3.20 -9.06
N ILE A 176 -23.08 2.38 -8.02
CA ILE A 176 -23.00 0.90 -8.15
C ILE A 176 -24.22 0.30 -8.87
N THR A 177 -25.39 0.94 -8.81
CA THR A 177 -26.60 0.52 -9.53
C THR A 177 -26.60 0.91 -11.00
N GLU A 178 -25.85 1.93 -11.41
CA GLU A 178 -25.83 2.46 -12.77
C GLU A 178 -24.62 1.98 -13.58
N PHE A 179 -23.54 1.59 -12.90
CA PHE A 179 -22.31 1.07 -13.50
C PHE A 179 -22.58 -0.05 -14.52
N GLN A 180 -23.52 -0.94 -14.21
CA GLN A 180 -23.88 -2.03 -15.13
C GLN A 180 -24.54 -1.52 -16.42
N SER A 181 -25.43 -0.53 -16.32
CA SER A 181 -26.06 0.08 -17.48
C SER A 181 -25.03 0.83 -18.32
N GLN A 182 -24.12 1.55 -17.66
CA GLN A 182 -23.06 2.31 -18.34
C GLN A 182 -22.04 1.38 -19.03
N LEU A 183 -21.69 0.26 -18.41
CA LEU A 183 -20.82 -0.74 -19.02
C LEU A 183 -21.46 -1.40 -20.25
N LYS A 184 -22.76 -1.74 -20.17
CA LYS A 184 -23.51 -2.30 -21.32
C LYS A 184 -23.52 -1.32 -22.49
N GLU A 185 -23.85 -0.06 -22.22
CA GLU A 185 -23.86 1.00 -23.23
C GLU A 185 -22.48 1.31 -23.79
N GLY A 186 -21.43 1.30 -22.96
CA GLY A 186 -20.06 1.52 -23.39
C GLY A 186 -19.55 0.44 -24.34
N ILE A 187 -19.81 -0.84 -24.02
CA ILE A 187 -19.43 -1.96 -24.89
C ILE A 187 -20.23 -1.90 -26.20
N ARG A 188 -21.54 -1.60 -26.13
CA ARG A 188 -22.38 -1.45 -27.32
C ARG A 188 -21.83 -0.38 -28.26
N ARG A 189 -21.48 0.79 -27.71
CA ARG A 189 -20.89 1.88 -28.48
C ARG A 189 -19.53 1.51 -29.06
N ASN A 190 -18.72 0.76 -28.33
CA ASN A 190 -17.43 0.30 -28.83
C ASN A 190 -17.58 -0.67 -30.01
N ILE A 191 -18.56 -1.58 -29.96
CA ILE A 191 -18.85 -2.51 -31.05
C ILE A 191 -19.29 -1.73 -32.30
N GLN A 192 -20.25 -0.81 -32.15
CA GLN A 192 -20.74 0.03 -33.27
C GLN A 192 -19.65 0.87 -33.92
N ASN A 193 -18.71 1.40 -33.12
CA ASN A 193 -17.70 2.32 -33.63
C ASN A 193 -16.48 1.62 -34.25
N ASN A 194 -16.23 0.35 -33.91
CA ASN A 194 -15.00 -0.35 -34.29
C ASN A 194 -15.22 -1.61 -35.14
N PHE A 195 -16.47 -2.04 -35.33
CA PHE A 195 -16.81 -3.19 -36.16
C PHE A 195 -17.84 -2.76 -37.21
N ASP A 196 -17.39 -2.55 -38.44
CA ASP A 196 -18.26 -2.41 -39.60
C ASP A 196 -18.73 -3.82 -40.00
N SER A 197 -19.96 -4.18 -39.63
CA SER A 197 -20.65 -5.35 -40.16
C SER A 197 -21.69 -4.88 -41.16
N ASP A 198 -21.60 -5.35 -42.40
CA ASP A 198 -22.61 -5.12 -43.43
C ASP A 198 -23.88 -5.96 -43.20
N ASP A 199 -23.84 -6.92 -42.27
CA ASP A 199 -24.96 -7.77 -41.88
C ASP A 199 -25.51 -7.35 -40.49
N PRO A 200 -26.76 -6.85 -40.42
CA PRO A 200 -27.42 -6.50 -39.16
C PRO A 200 -27.64 -7.69 -38.21
N GLU A 201 -27.72 -8.93 -38.72
CA GLU A 201 -27.97 -10.12 -37.89
C GLU A 201 -26.74 -10.47 -37.04
N ASP A 202 -25.52 -10.31 -37.58
CA ASP A 202 -24.28 -10.59 -36.85
C ASP A 202 -24.08 -9.66 -35.65
N ILE A 203 -24.46 -8.39 -35.78
CA ILE A 203 -24.40 -7.41 -34.69
C ILE A 203 -25.39 -7.79 -33.58
N GLU A 204 -26.60 -8.23 -33.97
CA GLU A 204 -27.64 -8.62 -33.03
C GLU A 204 -27.27 -9.89 -32.25
N ASP A 205 -26.63 -10.86 -32.91
CA ASP A 205 -26.10 -12.06 -32.25
C ASP A 205 -25.01 -11.74 -31.24
N VAL A 206 -24.12 -10.79 -31.54
CA VAL A 206 -23.11 -10.31 -30.60
C VAL A 206 -23.76 -9.61 -29.40
N TYR A 207 -24.81 -8.82 -29.60
CA TYR A 207 -25.55 -8.21 -28.49
C TYR A 207 -26.26 -9.23 -27.61
N ASN A 208 -26.89 -10.24 -28.22
CA ASN A 208 -27.54 -11.32 -27.50
C ASN A 208 -26.54 -12.16 -26.70
N LEU A 209 -25.36 -12.43 -27.27
CA LEU A 209 -24.27 -13.11 -26.56
C LEU A 209 -23.74 -12.28 -25.39
N LEU A 210 -23.57 -10.97 -25.56
CA LEU A 210 -23.14 -10.06 -24.50
C LEU A 210 -24.16 -10.03 -23.35
N GLU A 211 -25.45 -9.94 -23.66
CA GLU A 211 -26.52 -9.93 -22.66
C GLU A 211 -26.58 -11.25 -21.89
N LYS A 212 -26.44 -12.39 -22.59
CA LYS A 212 -26.37 -13.72 -21.97
C LYS A 212 -25.18 -13.83 -21.02
N LYS A 213 -23.98 -13.40 -21.44
CA LYS A 213 -22.77 -13.45 -20.61
C LYS A 213 -22.86 -12.55 -19.38
N LEU A 214 -23.43 -11.35 -19.51
CA LEU A 214 -23.65 -10.44 -18.39
C LEU A 214 -24.64 -11.04 -17.38
N ARG A 215 -25.77 -11.61 -17.83
CA ARG A 215 -26.74 -12.28 -16.95
C ARG A 215 -26.13 -13.47 -16.20
N THR A 216 -25.34 -14.32 -16.87
CA THR A 216 -24.67 -15.45 -16.21
C THR A 216 -23.69 -15.00 -15.12
N LYS A 217 -22.94 -13.93 -15.37
CA LYS A 217 -21.99 -13.39 -14.39
C LYS A 217 -22.69 -12.69 -13.21
N ILE A 218 -23.85 -12.09 -13.46
CA ILE A 218 -24.71 -11.49 -12.42
C ILE A 218 -25.25 -12.55 -11.47
N GLN A 219 -25.74 -13.69 -11.97
CA GLN A 219 -26.23 -14.78 -11.11
C GLN A 219 -25.16 -15.28 -10.12
N ILE A 220 -23.89 -15.31 -10.56
CA ILE A 220 -22.75 -15.71 -9.73
C ILE A 220 -22.51 -14.67 -8.62
N LEU A 221 -22.61 -13.38 -8.91
CA LEU A 221 -22.34 -12.31 -7.93
C LEU A 221 -23.45 -12.17 -6.88
N THR A 222 -24.72 -12.42 -7.25
CA THR A 222 -25.83 -12.35 -6.28
C THR A 222 -25.79 -13.52 -5.30
N ASN A 223 -25.33 -14.71 -5.73
CA ASN A 223 -25.18 -15.89 -4.86
C ASN A 223 -24.06 -15.75 -3.81
N TYR A 224 -23.19 -14.73 -3.92
CA TYR A 224 -22.18 -14.41 -2.90
C TYR A 224 -22.65 -13.39 -1.86
N LYS A 225 -23.90 -12.90 -1.96
CA LYS A 225 -24.45 -11.88 -1.06
C LYS A 225 -25.14 -12.45 0.19
N ASP A 226 -25.26 -13.77 0.28
CA ASP A 226 -25.91 -14.50 1.39
C ASP A 226 -24.91 -15.25 2.30
N TRP A 227 -23.68 -14.75 2.45
CA TRP A 227 -22.73 -15.14 3.51
C TRP A 227 -22.30 -13.92 4.32
#